data_AF-A0A0E0DIX4-F1
#
_entry.id   AF-A0A0E0DIX4-F1
#
_cell.length_a   1.000
_cell.length_b   1.000
_cell.length_c   1.000
_cell.angle_alpha   90.00
_cell.angle_beta   90.00
_cell.angle_gamma   90.00
#
_symmetry.space_group_name_H-M   'P 1'
#
loop_
_entity.id
_entity.type
_entity.pdbx_description
1 polymer ?
#
loop_
_entity_poly.entity_id
_entity_poly.type
_entity_poly.pdbx_seq_one_letter_code
_entity_poly.pdbx_strand_id
1 'polypeptide(L)'
;MSIDMACTHSWAPYTAVIPALRSLSFLSLRDERSPGMAKEIIAELYGHPTPFDAAGRRRRFPAGEVYVCLDRAPLARYIQSIQRNVTVSDVSYGDKTKACDNYLSAVSSAIDVLTRNDRYTPVLYDREVFETSSRWSAVFGVRRIG
;
A
#
# COMPACT_ATOMS: atom_id res chain seq x y z
N MET A 1 -16.22 16.31 6.90
CA MET A 1 -14.90 16.52 6.28
C MET A 1 -14.04 15.29 6.57
N SER A 2 -14.22 14.22 5.80
CA SER A 2 -13.57 12.92 6.06
C SER A 2 -13.34 12.09 4.79
N ILE A 3 -14.23 12.22 3.80
CA ILE A 3 -14.08 11.61 2.46
C ILE A 3 -13.07 12.40 1.61
N ASP A 4 -13.01 13.72 1.73
CA ASP A 4 -12.00 14.54 1.02
C ASP A 4 -10.57 14.08 1.33
N MET A 5 -10.28 13.77 2.60
CA MET A 5 -8.99 13.22 3.02
C MET A 5 -8.77 11.81 2.46
N ALA A 6 -9.79 10.95 2.48
CA ALA A 6 -9.72 9.62 1.88
C ALA A 6 -9.33 9.66 0.40
N CYS A 7 -9.85 10.65 -0.34
CA CYS A 7 -9.54 10.83 -1.76
C CYS A 7 -8.08 11.24 -2.03
N THR A 8 -7.37 11.78 -1.03
CA THR A 8 -5.95 12.16 -1.17
C THR A 8 -4.96 11.01 -1.01
N HIS A 9 -5.45 9.85 -0.52
CA HIS A 9 -4.61 8.66 -0.37
C HIS A 9 -4.49 7.88 -1.67
N SER A 10 -3.43 7.08 -1.76
CA SER A 10 -3.17 6.15 -2.85
C SER A 10 -3.93 4.84 -2.61
N TRP A 11 -4.80 4.49 -3.55
CA TRP A 11 -5.65 3.30 -3.49
C TRP A 11 -5.33 2.35 -4.62
N ALA A 12 -5.22 1.06 -4.30
CA ALA A 12 -5.03 0.01 -5.30
C ALA A 12 -5.97 -1.17 -5.03
N PRO A 13 -6.49 -1.84 -6.07
CA PRO A 13 -7.31 -3.03 -5.88
C PRO A 13 -6.47 -4.16 -5.30
N TYR A 14 -7.02 -4.90 -4.34
CA TYR A 14 -6.34 -6.02 -3.67
C TYR A 14 -5.83 -7.07 -4.68
N THR A 15 -6.59 -7.26 -5.76
CA THR A 15 -6.27 -8.15 -6.89
C THR A 15 -5.04 -7.71 -7.69
N ALA A 16 -4.63 -6.44 -7.61
CA ALA A 16 -3.35 -5.95 -8.18
C ALA A 16 -2.23 -5.95 -7.13
N VAL A 17 -2.54 -5.59 -5.88
CA VAL A 17 -1.55 -5.47 -4.80
C VAL A 17 -0.89 -6.81 -4.47
N ILE A 18 -1.67 -7.89 -4.30
CA ILE A 18 -1.10 -9.19 -3.93
C ILE A 18 -0.18 -9.76 -5.02
N PRO A 19 -0.57 -9.80 -6.31
CA PRO A 19 0.33 -10.22 -7.37
C PRO A 19 1.59 -9.36 -7.46
N ALA A 20 1.49 -8.04 -7.33
CA ALA A 20 2.65 -7.16 -7.36
C ALA A 20 3.64 -7.47 -6.22
N LEU A 21 3.16 -7.60 -4.99
CA LEU A 21 4.00 -7.98 -3.85
C LEU A 21 4.63 -9.37 -4.02
N ARG A 22 3.89 -10.33 -4.61
CA ARG A 22 4.45 -11.64 -4.96
C ARG A 22 5.54 -11.53 -6.02
N SER A 23 5.32 -10.75 -7.09
CA SER A 23 6.34 -10.49 -8.11
C SER A 23 7.60 -9.88 -7.49
N LEU A 24 7.45 -8.91 -6.58
CA LEU A 24 8.55 -8.33 -5.82
C LEU A 24 9.30 -9.40 -5.00
N SER A 25 8.61 -10.37 -4.39
CA SER A 25 9.26 -11.43 -3.61
C SER A 25 10.14 -12.37 -4.45
N PHE A 26 9.93 -12.42 -5.77
CA PHE A 26 10.76 -13.20 -6.70
C PHE A 26 11.94 -12.41 -7.26
N LEU A 27 12.01 -11.09 -7.03
CA LEU A 27 13.13 -10.27 -7.49
C LEU A 27 14.32 -10.35 -6.54
N SER A 28 15.51 -10.52 -7.11
CA SER A 28 16.78 -10.42 -6.42
C SER A 28 17.38 -9.03 -6.67
N LEU A 29 17.42 -8.16 -5.65
CA LEU A 29 18.05 -6.83 -5.78
C LEU A 29 19.58 -6.87 -5.98
N ARG A 30 20.17 -8.07 -6.03
CA ARG A 30 21.56 -8.25 -6.46
C ARG A 30 21.70 -8.17 -7.98
N ASP A 31 20.63 -8.46 -8.71
CA ASP A 31 20.63 -8.49 -10.17
C ASP A 31 20.51 -7.06 -10.71
N GLU A 32 21.27 -6.72 -11.74
CA GLU A 32 21.36 -5.33 -12.25
C GLU A 32 20.01 -4.73 -12.69
N ARG A 33 19.09 -5.57 -13.19
CA ARG A 33 17.79 -5.12 -13.72
C ARG A 33 16.68 -5.10 -12.68
N SER A 34 16.83 -5.86 -11.59
CA SER A 34 15.75 -6.04 -10.61
C SER A 34 15.37 -4.77 -9.86
N PRO A 35 16.28 -3.84 -9.50
CA PRO A 35 15.88 -2.57 -8.92
C PRO A 35 14.99 -1.73 -9.85
N GLY A 36 15.28 -1.71 -11.15
CA GLY A 36 14.45 -1.06 -12.16
C GLY A 36 13.04 -1.67 -12.25
N MET A 37 12.97 -2.99 -12.37
CA MET A 37 11.69 -3.72 -12.40
C MET A 37 10.89 -3.52 -11.10
N ALA A 38 11.55 -3.52 -9.94
CA ALA A 38 10.90 -3.29 -8.66
C ALA A 38 10.30 -1.88 -8.59
N LYS A 39 11.01 -0.86 -9.11
CA LYS A 39 10.48 0.51 -9.19
C LYS A 39 9.26 0.60 -10.09
N GLU A 40 9.26 -0.08 -11.24
CA GLU A 40 8.13 -0.12 -12.17
C GLU A 40 6.90 -0.76 -11.51
N ILE A 41 7.05 -1.93 -10.91
CA ILE A 41 5.96 -2.62 -10.19
C ILE A 41 5.39 -1.72 -9.08
N ILE A 42 6.23 -1.03 -8.33
CA ILE A 42 5.76 -0.10 -7.29
C ILE A 42 5.04 1.11 -7.91
N ALA A 43 5.57 1.68 -8.99
CA ALA A 43 4.94 2.80 -9.68
C ALA A 43 3.55 2.44 -10.21
N GLU A 44 3.38 1.23 -10.76
CA GLU A 44 2.08 0.72 -11.21
C GLU A 44 1.06 0.65 -10.07
N LEU A 45 1.48 0.21 -8.86
CA LEU A 45 0.59 0.18 -7.69
C LEU A 45 0.07 1.57 -7.32
N TYR A 46 0.91 2.60 -7.43
CA TYR A 46 0.53 3.99 -7.17
C TYR A 46 -0.22 4.66 -8.35
N GLY A 47 -0.28 4.00 -9.51
CA GLY A 47 -0.97 4.50 -10.70
C GLY A 47 -2.47 4.23 -10.71
N HIS A 48 -3.01 3.50 -9.74
CA HIS A 48 -4.44 3.18 -9.68
C HIS A 48 -5.29 4.39 -9.26
N PRO A 49 -6.42 4.63 -9.93
CA PRO A 49 -7.31 5.74 -9.59
C PRO A 49 -8.04 5.47 -8.28
N THR A 50 -8.30 6.54 -7.51
CA THR A 50 -9.16 6.48 -6.32
C THR A 50 -10.53 5.88 -6.67
N PRO A 51 -11.02 4.89 -5.90
CA PRO A 51 -12.22 4.13 -6.26
C PRO A 51 -13.54 4.87 -6.07
N PHE A 52 -13.53 6.04 -5.43
CA PHE A 52 -14.70 6.84 -5.09
C PHE A 52 -14.41 8.34 -5.26
N ASP A 53 -15.45 9.16 -5.34
CA ASP A 53 -15.33 10.62 -5.33
C ASP A 53 -15.72 11.24 -3.98
N ALA A 54 -15.17 12.42 -3.69
CA ALA A 54 -15.35 13.13 -2.42
C ALA A 54 -16.82 13.48 -2.13
N ALA A 55 -17.63 13.65 -3.18
CA ALA A 55 -19.02 14.01 -3.04
C ALA A 55 -19.95 12.78 -2.88
N GLY A 56 -19.45 11.56 -3.12
CA GLY A 56 -20.24 10.34 -3.25
C GLY A 56 -21.34 10.41 -4.33
N ARG A 57 -21.29 11.41 -5.23
CA ARG A 57 -22.41 11.76 -6.14
C ARG A 57 -22.29 11.11 -7.50
N ARG A 58 -21.08 10.83 -8.00
CA ARG A 58 -20.86 10.21 -9.32
C ARG A 58 -20.20 8.84 -9.24
N ARG A 59 -19.38 8.59 -8.21
CA ARG A 59 -18.68 7.32 -7.98
C ARG A 59 -18.67 6.98 -6.49
N ARG A 60 -19.51 6.03 -6.10
CA ARG A 60 -19.43 5.38 -4.78
C ARG A 60 -18.35 4.30 -4.80
N PHE A 61 -17.87 3.93 -3.62
CA PHE A 61 -16.95 2.81 -3.46
C PHE A 61 -17.52 1.56 -4.16
N PRO A 62 -16.77 0.82 -5.00
CA PRO A 62 -17.29 -0.30 -5.77
C PRO A 62 -17.87 -1.42 -4.90
N ALA A 63 -18.94 -2.07 -5.35
CA ALA A 63 -19.58 -3.17 -4.61
C ALA A 63 -18.83 -4.47 -4.90
N GLY A 64 -18.52 -5.26 -3.86
CA GLY A 64 -17.88 -6.57 -4.04
C GLY A 64 -16.40 -6.53 -4.42
N GLU A 65 -15.79 -5.34 -4.48
CA GLU A 65 -14.34 -5.18 -4.67
C GLU A 65 -13.68 -4.79 -3.35
N VAL A 66 -12.44 -5.23 -3.20
CA VAL A 66 -11.59 -4.91 -2.04
C VAL A 66 -10.43 -4.04 -2.52
N TYR A 67 -10.28 -2.87 -1.89
CA TYR A 67 -9.17 -1.98 -2.12
C TYR A 67 -8.25 -1.89 -0.91
N VAL A 68 -7.03 -1.47 -1.17
CA VAL A 68 -5.96 -1.27 -0.20
C VAL A 68 -5.56 0.20 -0.24
N CYS A 69 -5.46 0.82 0.93
CA CYS A 69 -4.87 2.15 1.08
C CYS A 69 -3.36 2.00 1.32
N LEU A 70 -2.55 2.33 0.31
CA LEU A 70 -1.09 2.09 0.33
C LEU A 70 -0.37 2.98 1.36
N ASP A 71 -0.89 4.18 1.60
CA ASP A 71 -0.26 5.19 2.46
C ASP A 71 -0.63 5.04 3.94
N ARG A 72 -1.37 3.99 4.31
CA ARG A 72 -1.85 3.80 5.68
C ARG A 72 -1.03 2.78 6.46
N ALA A 73 -0.79 3.09 7.75
CA ALA A 73 -0.21 2.14 8.67
C ALA A 73 -1.15 0.93 8.93
N PRO A 74 -0.60 -0.29 9.10
CA PRO A 74 0.84 -0.60 9.11
C PRO A 74 1.46 -0.80 7.71
N LEU A 75 0.68 -0.89 6.64
CA LEU A 75 1.20 -1.23 5.31
C LEU A 75 2.22 -0.22 4.77
N ALA A 76 1.96 1.08 4.93
CA ALA A 76 2.81 2.16 4.44
C ALA A 76 4.28 2.01 4.85
N ARG A 77 4.54 1.58 6.10
CA ARG A 77 5.91 1.41 6.62
C ARG A 77 6.68 0.35 5.84
N TYR A 78 6.00 -0.68 5.37
CA TYR A 78 6.59 -1.77 4.63
C TYR A 78 6.82 -1.36 3.19
N ILE A 79 5.85 -0.69 2.54
CA ILE A 79 6.02 -0.16 1.18
C ILE A 79 7.18 0.86 1.13
N GLN A 80 7.28 1.76 2.11
CA GLN A 80 8.41 2.69 2.23
C GLN A 80 9.74 1.96 2.43
N SER A 81 9.77 0.90 3.24
CA SER A 81 10.98 0.08 3.42
C SER A 81 11.37 -0.62 2.11
N ILE A 82 10.42 -1.15 1.35
CA ILE A 82 10.65 -1.74 0.03
C ILE A 82 11.28 -0.70 -0.90
N GLN A 83 10.62 0.46 -1.09
CA GLN A 83 11.10 1.55 -1.95
C GLN A 83 12.51 2.02 -1.57
N ARG A 84 12.78 2.17 -0.27
CA ARG A 84 14.08 2.58 0.26
C ARG A 84 15.16 1.58 -0.12
N ASN A 85 14.94 0.29 0.14
CA ASN A 85 15.96 -0.74 -0.10
C ASN A 85 16.17 -1.00 -1.59
N VAL A 86 15.13 -0.87 -2.42
CA VAL A 86 15.26 -0.84 -3.89
C VAL A 86 16.16 0.32 -4.32
N THR A 87 15.93 1.52 -3.82
CA THR A 87 16.75 2.70 -4.15
C THR A 87 18.20 2.52 -3.71
N VAL A 88 18.44 2.03 -2.48
CA VAL A 88 19.78 1.74 -1.98
C VAL A 88 20.48 0.70 -2.85
N SER A 89 19.78 -0.36 -3.26
CA SER A 89 20.35 -1.40 -4.12
C SER A 89 20.69 -0.92 -5.52
N ASP A 90 19.96 0.08 -6.03
CA ASP A 90 20.17 0.64 -7.37
C ASP A 90 21.43 1.52 -7.44
N VAL A 91 21.67 2.31 -6.39
CA VAL A 91 22.81 3.27 -6.36
C VAL A 91 24.08 2.72 -5.70
N SER A 92 23.98 1.57 -5.01
CA SER A 92 25.13 0.98 -4.31
C SER A 92 26.03 0.18 -5.27
N TYR A 93 27.31 0.55 -5.30
CA TYR A 93 28.38 -0.19 -5.95
C TYR A 93 29.15 -1.00 -4.88
N GLY A 94 28.55 -2.06 -4.35
CA GLY A 94 29.14 -2.83 -3.25
C GLY A 94 28.23 -3.92 -2.69
N ASP A 95 28.49 -4.34 -1.44
CA ASP A 95 27.65 -5.33 -0.76
C ASP A 95 26.22 -4.81 -0.55
N LYS A 96 25.26 -5.51 -1.14
CA LYS A 96 23.82 -5.21 -1.08
C LYS A 96 23.05 -6.15 -0.15
N THR A 97 23.73 -7.05 0.57
CA THR A 97 23.08 -8.13 1.33
C THR A 97 22.06 -7.60 2.33
N LYS A 98 22.43 -6.61 3.15
CA LYS A 98 21.51 -5.99 4.10
C LYS A 98 20.30 -5.32 3.44
N ALA A 99 20.49 -4.69 2.28
CA ALA A 99 19.39 -4.08 1.54
C ALA A 99 18.44 -5.14 0.96
N CYS A 100 18.97 -6.24 0.44
CA CYS A 100 18.20 -7.38 -0.05
C CYS A 100 17.38 -8.03 1.07
N ASP A 101 18.00 -8.28 2.23
CA ASP A 101 17.34 -8.91 3.37
C ASP A 101 16.19 -8.02 3.90
N ASN A 102 16.46 -6.72 4.07
CA ASN A 102 15.44 -5.77 4.51
C ASN A 102 14.30 -5.62 3.49
N TYR A 103 14.62 -5.68 2.19
CA TYR A 103 13.63 -5.66 1.12
C TYR A 103 12.71 -6.87 1.19
N LEU A 104 13.26 -8.09 1.21
CA LEU A 104 12.45 -9.32 1.26
C LEU A 104 11.64 -9.40 2.56
N SER A 105 12.24 -9.04 3.70
CA SER A 105 11.54 -8.97 4.98
C SER A 105 10.36 -7.99 4.95
N ALA A 106 10.52 -6.84 4.29
CA ALA A 106 9.46 -5.86 4.13
C ALA A 106 8.35 -6.35 3.18
N VAL A 107 8.70 -7.01 2.07
CA VAL A 107 7.73 -7.63 1.15
C VAL A 107 6.91 -8.70 1.88
N SER A 108 7.56 -9.62 2.58
CA SER A 108 6.87 -10.66 3.36
C SER A 108 5.95 -10.06 4.43
N SER A 109 6.41 -9.04 5.13
CA SER A 109 5.61 -8.36 6.15
C SER A 109 4.40 -7.61 5.56
N ALA A 110 4.53 -7.03 4.37
CA ALA A 110 3.43 -6.40 3.66
C ALA A 110 2.35 -7.43 3.26
N ILE A 111 2.76 -8.59 2.74
CA ILE A 111 1.85 -9.69 2.40
C ILE A 111 1.15 -10.22 3.65
N ASP A 112 1.90 -10.40 4.74
CA ASP A 112 1.37 -10.87 6.03
C ASP A 112 0.33 -9.88 6.60
N VAL A 113 0.61 -8.58 6.57
CA VAL A 113 -0.39 -7.56 6.95
C VAL A 113 -1.68 -7.65 6.13
N LEU A 114 -1.58 -7.92 4.83
CA LEU A 114 -2.72 -7.99 3.92
C LEU A 114 -3.50 -9.30 4.02
N THR A 115 -2.91 -10.35 4.58
CA THR A 115 -3.53 -11.68 4.70
C THR A 115 -3.94 -12.03 6.13
N ARG A 116 -3.47 -11.27 7.11
CA ARG A 116 -3.91 -11.38 8.51
C ARG A 116 -5.38 -10.98 8.65
N ASN A 117 -6.14 -11.81 9.34
CA ASN A 117 -7.51 -11.53 9.74
C ASN A 117 -7.53 -10.71 11.05
N ASP A 118 -6.96 -9.50 11.02
CA ASP A 118 -6.98 -8.59 12.17
C ASP A 118 -8.04 -7.49 11.96
N ARG A 119 -9.09 -7.53 12.80
CA ARG A 119 -10.24 -6.63 12.74
C ARG A 119 -9.95 -5.22 13.26
N TYR A 120 -8.79 -4.97 13.90
CA TYR A 120 -8.54 -3.72 14.62
C TYR A 120 -7.96 -2.60 13.75
N THR A 121 -7.36 -2.92 12.60
CA THR A 121 -6.82 -1.93 11.66
C THR A 121 -7.13 -2.35 10.22
N PRO A 122 -8.25 -1.89 9.62
CA PRO A 122 -8.59 -2.31 8.27
C PRO A 122 -7.56 -1.76 7.28
N VAL A 123 -6.74 -2.64 6.74
CA VAL A 123 -5.87 -2.36 5.60
C VAL A 123 -6.60 -2.67 4.29
N LEU A 124 -7.56 -3.59 4.37
CA LEU A 124 -8.49 -3.95 3.31
C LEU A 124 -9.81 -3.21 3.52
N TYR A 125 -10.31 -2.62 2.45
CA TYR A 125 -11.56 -1.87 2.44
C TYR A 125 -12.46 -2.45 1.36
N ASP A 126 -13.58 -3.03 1.78
CA ASP A 126 -14.76 -3.15 0.92
C ASP A 126 -15.68 -1.95 1.16
N ARG A 127 -16.79 -1.89 0.42
CA ARG A 127 -17.79 -0.81 0.57
C ARG A 127 -18.32 -0.73 2.01
N GLU A 128 -18.60 -1.86 2.65
CA GLU A 128 -19.19 -1.89 3.98
C GLU A 128 -18.19 -1.33 5.00
N VAL A 129 -16.95 -1.80 5.00
CA VAL A 129 -15.87 -1.31 5.86
C VAL A 129 -15.61 0.18 5.60
N PHE A 130 -15.64 0.63 4.34
CA PHE A 130 -15.46 2.03 3.97
C PHE A 130 -16.58 2.93 4.53
N GLU A 131 -17.84 2.52 4.36
CA GLU A 131 -19.02 3.31 4.75
C GLU A 131 -19.32 3.21 6.26
N THR A 132 -19.10 2.06 6.90
CA THR A 132 -19.33 1.83 8.34
C THR A 132 -18.18 2.29 9.22
N SER A 133 -17.01 2.56 8.64
CA SER A 133 -15.91 3.21 9.35
C SER A 133 -16.31 4.65 9.72
N SER A 134 -17.06 4.80 10.81
CA SER A 134 -17.28 6.03 11.59
C SER A 134 -15.97 6.72 12.03
N ARG A 135 -14.86 6.03 11.77
CA ARG A 135 -13.51 6.32 12.18
C ARG A 135 -12.74 7.18 11.19
N TRP A 136 -13.27 7.66 10.07
CA TRP A 136 -12.51 8.57 9.19
C TRP A 136 -11.85 9.74 9.98
N SER A 137 -12.50 10.32 11.00
CA SER A 137 -11.89 11.33 11.87
C SER A 137 -10.76 10.82 12.79
N ALA A 138 -10.81 9.55 13.25
CA ALA A 138 -9.80 8.94 14.11
C ALA A 138 -8.74 8.12 13.32
N VAL A 139 -9.01 7.82 12.06
CA VAL A 139 -8.16 7.10 11.11
C VAL A 139 -7.22 8.05 10.37
N PHE A 140 -7.68 9.27 10.11
CA PHE A 140 -6.91 10.33 9.43
C PHE A 140 -6.46 11.45 10.37
N GLY A 141 -6.54 11.23 11.70
CA GLY A 141 -5.88 12.09 12.67
C GLY A 141 -6.47 13.48 12.84
N VAL A 142 -7.80 13.64 12.84
CA VAL A 142 -8.44 14.89 13.28
C VAL A 142 -8.74 14.76 14.77
N ARG A 143 -7.85 15.31 15.62
CA ARG A 143 -8.24 15.68 16.99
C ARG A 143 -9.44 16.61 16.87
N ARG A 144 -10.59 16.22 17.45
CA ARG A 144 -11.66 17.18 17.72
C ARG A 144 -11.06 18.26 18.63
N ILE A 145 -10.86 19.45 18.09
CA ILE A 145 -10.70 20.65 18.91
C ILE A 145 -12.14 21.04 19.28
N GLY A 146 -12.43 21.00 20.58
CA GLY A 146 -13.71 21.41 21.15
C GLY A 146 -13.89 22.91 21.14
#